data_AF-A0A4R3FTC2-F1
#
_entry.id   AF-A0A4R3FTC2-F1
#
_cell.length_a   1.000
_cell.length_b   1.000
_cell.length_c   1.000
_cell.angle_alpha   90.00
_cell.angle_beta   90.00
_cell.angle_gamma   90.00
#
_symmetry.space_group_name_H-M   'P 1'
#
loop_
_entity.id
_entity.type
_entity.pdbx_description
1 polymer ?
#
loop_
_entity_poly.entity_id
_entity_poly.type
_entity_poly.pdbx_seq_one_letter_code
_entity_poly.pdbx_strand_id
1 'polypeptide(L)'
;MNSSLRKFVFHDLQTIEGYIDPPDALVFLSLLQTQKQAGLEGPIAEIGVFYGRSYFLFKRIGGDAEKIVAIDLFDIGQTADGISPQYGRFLENGRRLGIPIEEDLIIRGDSTRLAAADITEKAGKVRFFSIDGGHALSDVVSDSRLAMHSLADHGIIAFDDTFNPAWPEVTVGVADFLREHADTFAAFCMTKYKTYVCRRDFHDLYYNAIADASDLNAFEQTETTFLDSRVIRLHNPIGRRMLYELMIRTGMGAYSERVYR
;
A
#
# COMPACT_ATOMS: atom_id res chain seq x y z
N MET A 1 4.27 -9.99 15.24
CA MET A 1 4.73 -8.58 15.26
C MET A 1 5.37 -8.16 16.59
N ASN A 2 6.50 -7.41 16.57
CA ASN A 2 7.11 -6.81 17.77
C ASN A 2 6.27 -5.63 18.29
N SER A 3 6.19 -5.47 19.62
CA SER A 3 5.49 -4.39 20.34
C SER A 3 5.75 -2.98 19.77
N SER A 4 6.99 -2.68 19.36
CA SER A 4 7.33 -1.35 18.82
C SER A 4 6.66 -1.04 17.47
N LEU A 5 6.57 -2.02 16.57
CA LEU A 5 5.92 -1.84 15.27
C LEU A 5 4.41 -1.77 15.41
N ARG A 6 3.87 -2.55 16.35
CA ARG A 6 2.45 -2.55 16.67
C ARG A 6 1.99 -1.20 17.21
N LYS A 7 2.72 -0.64 18.19
CA LYS A 7 2.49 0.72 18.67
C LYS A 7 2.52 1.73 17.52
N PHE A 8 3.50 1.62 16.62
CA PHE A 8 3.62 2.53 15.49
C PHE A 8 2.35 2.50 14.60
N VAL A 9 1.90 1.32 14.17
CA VAL A 9 0.71 1.14 13.31
C VAL A 9 -0.57 1.68 13.96
N PHE A 10 -0.81 1.34 15.24
CA PHE A 10 -2.08 1.63 15.91
C PHE A 10 -2.13 2.98 16.63
N HIS A 11 -1.00 3.66 16.81
CA HIS A 11 -0.93 4.92 17.55
C HIS A 11 -0.24 6.01 16.74
N ASP A 12 1.06 5.84 16.45
CA ASP A 12 1.86 6.93 15.88
C ASP A 12 1.40 7.27 14.45
N LEU A 13 1.07 6.25 13.66
CA LEU A 13 0.56 6.40 12.29
C LEU A 13 -0.82 7.08 12.24
N GLN A 14 -1.62 6.96 13.30
CA GLN A 14 -2.95 7.58 13.38
C GLN A 14 -2.89 9.11 13.50
N THR A 15 -1.72 9.64 13.87
CA THR A 15 -1.47 11.09 13.91
C THR A 15 -1.19 11.70 12.53
N ILE A 16 -1.10 10.87 11.49
CA ILE A 16 -0.88 11.28 10.11
C ILE A 16 -2.24 11.28 9.41
N GLU A 17 -2.58 12.42 8.81
CA GLU A 17 -3.77 12.57 7.99
C GLU A 17 -3.72 11.61 6.79
N GLY A 18 -4.86 11.03 6.44
CA GLY A 18 -4.97 9.94 5.48
C GLY A 18 -5.54 8.67 6.11
N TYR A 19 -5.71 7.64 5.29
CA TYR A 19 -6.36 6.40 5.70
C TYR A 19 -5.47 5.20 5.36
N ILE A 20 -5.45 4.22 6.27
CA ILE A 20 -5.00 2.86 5.98
C ILE A 20 -5.79 1.94 6.87
N ASP A 21 -6.45 0.94 6.30
CA ASP A 21 -7.20 -0.03 7.09
C ASP A 21 -6.20 -0.91 7.87
N PRO A 22 -6.47 -1.28 9.13
CA PRO A 22 -5.59 -2.18 9.87
C PRO A 22 -5.24 -3.50 9.17
N PRO A 23 -6.16 -4.19 8.46
CA PRO A 23 -5.80 -5.33 7.61
C PRO A 23 -4.72 -4.98 6.58
N ASP A 24 -4.85 -3.86 5.88
CA ASP A 24 -3.89 -3.46 4.84
C ASP A 24 -2.50 -3.22 5.41
N ALA A 25 -2.42 -2.57 6.58
CA ALA A 25 -1.14 -2.34 7.27
C ALA A 25 -0.45 -3.66 7.66
N LEU A 26 -1.21 -4.67 8.09
CA LEU A 26 -0.69 -5.98 8.48
C LEU A 26 -0.40 -6.89 7.26
N VAL A 27 -1.12 -6.69 6.15
CA VAL A 27 -0.79 -7.31 4.86
C VAL A 27 0.53 -6.76 4.32
N PHE A 28 0.72 -5.43 4.32
CA PHE A 28 1.99 -4.82 3.93
C PHE A 28 3.15 -5.35 4.78
N LEU A 29 2.94 -5.44 6.09
CA LEU A 29 3.91 -6.04 7.01
C LEU A 29 4.30 -7.46 6.60
N SER A 30 3.30 -8.33 6.41
CA SER A 30 3.52 -9.75 6.10
C SER A 30 4.25 -9.90 4.76
N LEU A 31 3.81 -9.18 3.73
CA LEU A 31 4.40 -9.27 2.38
C LEU A 31 5.84 -8.75 2.34
N LEU A 32 6.12 -7.59 2.94
CA LEU A 32 7.48 -7.03 2.95
C LEU A 32 8.43 -7.86 3.80
N GLN A 33 7.96 -8.46 4.90
CA GLN A 33 8.76 -9.40 5.69
C GLN A 33 9.06 -10.68 4.91
N THR A 34 8.07 -11.24 4.21
CA THR A 34 8.29 -12.42 3.36
C THR A 34 9.31 -12.11 2.26
N GLN A 35 9.18 -10.98 1.56
CA GLN A 35 10.16 -10.57 0.55
C GLN A 35 11.57 -10.46 1.15
N LYS A 36 11.71 -9.80 2.30
CA LYS A 36 13.00 -9.66 3.00
C LYS A 36 13.60 -11.01 3.41
N GLN A 37 12.79 -11.93 3.94
CA GLN A 37 13.25 -13.26 4.35
C GLN A 37 13.67 -14.13 3.17
N ALA A 38 12.99 -13.98 2.03
CA ALA A 38 13.30 -14.69 0.79
C ALA A 38 14.45 -14.05 -0.03
N GLY A 39 15.05 -12.94 0.45
CA GLY A 39 16.09 -12.22 -0.29
C GLY A 39 15.56 -11.51 -1.55
N LEU A 40 14.27 -11.24 -1.61
CA LEU A 40 13.59 -10.56 -2.70
C LEU A 40 13.71 -9.04 -2.51
N GLU A 41 14.81 -8.48 -3.01
CA GLU A 41 15.18 -7.07 -2.85
C GLU A 41 14.56 -6.17 -3.94
N GLY A 42 14.69 -4.86 -3.74
CA GLY A 42 14.14 -3.82 -4.61
C GLY A 42 13.52 -2.69 -3.78
N PRO A 43 13.37 -1.48 -4.34
CA PRO A 43 12.66 -0.39 -3.70
C PRO A 43 11.14 -0.65 -3.63
N ILE A 44 10.48 0.17 -2.82
CA ILE A 44 9.03 0.35 -2.83
C ILE A 44 8.71 1.56 -3.71
N ALA A 45 7.58 1.55 -4.39
CA ALA A 45 7.02 2.73 -5.05
C ALA A 45 5.57 2.95 -4.60
N GLU A 46 5.18 4.22 -4.47
CA GLU A 46 3.84 4.61 -4.06
C GLU A 46 3.36 5.78 -4.91
N ILE A 47 2.19 5.62 -5.54
CA ILE A 47 1.41 6.70 -6.15
C ILE A 47 0.30 7.06 -5.17
N GLY A 48 0.13 8.34 -4.86
CA GLY A 48 -0.85 8.82 -3.88
C GLY A 48 -0.30 8.80 -2.46
N VAL A 49 0.74 9.60 -2.21
CA VAL A 49 1.43 9.66 -0.92
C VAL A 49 0.63 10.49 0.10
N PHE A 50 -0.09 11.50 -0.38
CA PHE A 50 -0.89 12.43 0.41
C PHE A 50 -0.09 13.14 1.52
N TYR A 51 -0.23 12.74 2.78
CA TYR A 51 0.56 13.23 3.92
C TYR A 51 1.53 12.18 4.49
N GLY A 52 1.69 11.04 3.79
CA GLY A 52 2.74 10.04 4.02
C GLY A 52 2.35 8.86 4.90
N ARG A 53 1.06 8.60 5.13
CA ARG A 53 0.63 7.59 6.12
C ARG A 53 1.16 6.19 5.79
N SER A 54 0.97 5.70 4.57
CA SER A 54 1.52 4.44 4.08
C SER A 54 3.04 4.53 3.84
N TYR A 55 3.54 5.65 3.29
CA TYR A 55 4.99 5.91 3.18
C TYR A 55 5.76 5.67 4.48
N PHE A 56 5.30 6.24 5.60
CA PHE A 56 5.98 6.07 6.90
C PHE A 56 5.83 4.65 7.44
N LEU A 57 4.74 3.96 7.12
CA LEU A 57 4.60 2.55 7.43
C LEU A 57 5.64 1.71 6.68
N PHE A 58 5.82 1.96 5.38
CA PHE A 58 6.83 1.28 4.57
C PHE A 58 8.24 1.52 5.10
N LYS A 59 8.64 2.78 5.40
CA LYS A 59 9.94 3.07 6.02
C LYS A 59 10.10 2.35 7.36
N ARG A 60 9.04 2.28 8.17
CA ARG A 60 9.09 1.59 9.47
C ARG A 60 9.27 0.07 9.34
N ILE A 61 8.65 -0.54 8.35
CA ILE A 61 8.75 -2.00 8.09
C ILE A 61 10.12 -2.35 7.49
N GLY A 62 10.53 -1.58 6.47
CA GLY A 62 11.77 -1.82 5.73
C GLY A 62 13.04 -1.46 6.51
N GLY A 63 12.97 -0.39 7.30
CA GLY A 63 14.07 0.22 8.03
C GLY A 63 14.66 1.43 7.30
N ASP A 64 15.69 2.04 7.89
CA ASP A 64 16.24 3.32 7.41
C ASP A 64 16.77 3.27 5.97
N ALA A 65 17.30 2.12 5.54
CA ALA A 65 17.82 1.88 4.20
C ALA A 65 16.74 1.55 3.14
N GLU A 66 15.46 1.46 3.54
CA GLU A 66 14.37 1.18 2.61
C GLU A 66 14.17 2.36 1.66
N LYS A 67 14.42 2.14 0.37
CA LYS A 67 14.19 3.15 -0.66
C LYS A 67 12.73 3.14 -1.06
N ILE A 68 12.11 4.32 -1.05
CA ILE A 68 10.72 4.50 -1.46
C ILE A 68 10.64 5.61 -2.50
N VAL A 69 10.21 5.26 -3.71
CA VAL A 69 9.87 6.24 -4.74
C VAL A 69 8.46 6.75 -4.48
N ALA A 70 8.35 8.00 -4.04
CA ALA A 70 7.10 8.63 -3.62
C ALA A 70 6.57 9.53 -4.73
N ILE A 71 5.38 9.25 -5.25
CA ILE A 71 4.79 9.93 -6.41
C ILE A 71 3.46 10.57 -5.99
N ASP A 72 3.38 11.89 -6.07
CA ASP A 72 2.16 12.64 -5.75
C ASP A 72 2.20 14.02 -6.41
N LEU A 73 1.03 14.58 -6.72
CA LEU A 73 0.93 15.95 -7.23
C LEU A 73 1.41 16.97 -6.19
N PHE A 74 1.18 16.68 -4.91
CA PHE A 74 1.34 17.59 -3.79
C PHE A 74 0.80 18.98 -4.12
N ASP A 75 -0.46 19.08 -4.55
CA ASP A 75 -1.06 20.32 -5.04
C ASP A 75 -2.15 20.90 -4.13
N ILE A 76 -2.37 20.31 -2.95
CA ILE A 76 -3.36 20.81 -2.00
C ILE A 76 -2.86 22.10 -1.33
N GLY A 77 -3.57 23.18 -1.59
CA GLY A 77 -3.37 24.49 -0.95
C GLY A 77 -2.24 25.33 -1.55
N GLN A 78 -1.92 25.18 -2.85
CA GLN A 78 -0.82 25.89 -3.53
C GLN A 78 -0.65 27.35 -3.11
N THR A 79 0.59 27.71 -2.77
CA THR A 79 1.03 29.06 -2.40
C THR A 79 1.95 29.65 -3.47
N ALA A 80 2.12 30.97 -3.47
CA ALA A 80 2.88 31.71 -4.49
C ALA A 80 4.38 31.38 -4.55
N ASP A 81 4.92 30.71 -3.54
CA ASP A 81 6.31 30.24 -3.41
C ASP A 81 6.55 28.85 -4.02
N GLY A 82 5.52 28.20 -4.57
CA GLY A 82 5.64 26.97 -5.36
C GLY A 82 5.87 25.69 -4.55
N ILE A 83 5.84 25.76 -3.22
CA ILE A 83 5.82 24.58 -2.34
C ILE A 83 4.42 24.48 -1.75
N SER A 84 3.69 23.41 -2.06
CA SER A 84 2.37 23.24 -1.45
C SER A 84 2.49 23.06 0.07
N PRO A 85 1.55 23.61 0.85
CA PRO A 85 1.42 23.31 2.27
C PRO A 85 1.32 21.81 2.54
N GLN A 86 0.75 21.04 1.61
CA GLN A 86 0.69 19.58 1.69
C GLN A 86 2.08 18.94 1.74
N TYR A 87 2.96 19.29 0.80
CA TYR A 87 4.34 18.79 0.78
C TYR A 87 5.08 19.18 2.07
N GLY A 88 4.91 20.42 2.53
CA GLY A 88 5.50 20.88 3.79
C GLY A 88 5.05 20.04 4.99
N ARG A 89 3.76 19.70 5.10
CA ARG A 89 3.23 18.82 6.15
C ARG A 89 3.74 17.39 6.04
N PHE A 90 3.87 16.84 4.84
CA PHE A 90 4.51 15.54 4.63
C PHE A 90 5.94 15.52 5.19
N LEU A 91 6.75 16.55 4.89
CA LEU A 91 8.10 16.68 5.44
C LEU A 91 8.12 16.87 6.96
N GLU A 92 7.19 17.65 7.51
CA GLU A 92 7.04 17.84 8.96
C GLU A 92 6.66 16.54 9.67
N ASN A 93 5.77 15.74 9.09
CA ASN A 93 5.41 14.44 9.61
C ASN A 93 6.61 13.50 9.71
N GLY A 94 7.48 13.47 8.71
CA GLY A 94 8.73 12.69 8.76
C GLY A 94 9.62 13.12 9.92
N ARG A 95 9.83 14.44 10.08
CA ARG A 95 10.59 15.00 11.21
C ARG A 95 9.99 14.63 12.57
N ARG A 96 8.66 14.73 12.71
CA ARG A 96 7.95 14.42 13.95
C ARG A 96 8.01 12.94 14.32
N LEU A 97 7.99 12.06 13.33
CA LEU A 97 8.13 10.61 13.53
C LEU A 97 9.59 10.15 13.65
N GLY A 98 10.56 11.04 13.39
CA GLY A 98 11.98 10.68 13.34
C GLY A 98 12.32 9.74 12.18
N ILE A 99 11.54 9.80 11.09
CA ILE A 99 11.73 8.97 9.89
C ILE A 99 12.25 9.88 8.77
N PRO A 100 13.47 9.66 8.28
CA PRO A 100 14.03 10.48 7.20
C PRO A 100 13.24 10.28 5.91
N ILE A 101 13.07 11.38 5.18
CA ILE A 101 12.50 11.40 3.85
C ILE A 101 13.64 11.72 2.89
N GLU A 102 13.83 10.85 1.90
CA GLU A 102 14.82 11.02 0.84
C GLU A 102 14.18 11.88 -0.26
N GLU A 103 14.33 13.20 -0.18
CA GLU A 103 13.63 14.15 -1.08
C GLU A 103 13.97 13.96 -2.56
N ASP A 104 15.26 13.81 -2.87
CA ASP A 104 15.67 12.51 -3.38
C ASP A 104 14.71 11.79 -4.31
N LEU A 105 14.11 10.73 -3.76
CA LEU A 105 13.21 9.75 -4.33
C LEU A 105 11.77 10.24 -4.51
N ILE A 106 11.50 11.53 -4.31
CA ILE A 106 10.17 12.10 -4.48
C ILE A 106 10.00 12.64 -5.89
N ILE A 107 8.96 12.17 -6.56
CA ILE A 107 8.50 12.68 -7.85
C ILE A 107 7.22 13.49 -7.59
N ARG A 108 7.38 14.82 -7.61
CA ARG A 108 6.25 15.75 -7.48
C ARG A 108 5.63 15.98 -8.85
N GLY A 109 4.50 15.35 -9.12
CA GLY A 109 3.85 15.46 -10.42
C GLY A 109 2.78 14.41 -10.70
N ASP A 110 2.20 14.57 -11.88
CA ASP A 110 1.16 13.71 -12.44
C ASP A 110 1.75 12.36 -12.86
N SER A 111 1.32 11.28 -12.18
CA SER A 111 1.82 9.92 -12.43
C SER A 111 1.55 9.46 -13.86
N THR A 112 0.51 9.98 -14.52
CA THR A 112 0.14 9.60 -15.89
C THR A 112 1.18 10.03 -16.94
N ARG A 113 2.10 10.92 -16.56
CA ARG A 113 3.16 11.43 -17.42
C ARG A 113 4.50 10.72 -17.23
N LEU A 114 4.59 9.82 -16.25
CA LEU A 114 5.82 9.13 -15.92
C LEU A 114 6.05 7.92 -16.83
N ALA A 115 7.31 7.68 -17.15
CA ALA A 115 7.81 6.44 -17.72
C ALA A 115 8.37 5.55 -16.61
N ALA A 116 8.42 4.24 -16.85
CA ALA A 116 9.03 3.29 -15.90
C ALA A 116 10.49 3.64 -15.58
N ALA A 117 11.22 4.24 -16.53
CA ALA A 117 12.60 4.70 -16.36
C ALA A 117 12.73 5.75 -15.24
N ASP A 118 11.75 6.64 -15.08
CA ASP A 118 11.75 7.68 -14.04
C ASP A 118 11.80 7.07 -12.62
N ILE A 119 11.25 5.86 -12.47
CA ILE A 119 11.28 5.09 -11.22
C ILE A 119 12.55 4.23 -11.16
N THR A 120 12.84 3.47 -12.22
CA THR A 120 13.90 2.46 -12.18
C THR A 120 15.30 3.07 -12.18
N GLU A 121 15.52 4.20 -12.83
CA GLU A 121 16.80 4.90 -12.79
C GLU A 121 17.07 5.55 -11.43
N LYS A 122 16.02 5.95 -10.69
CA LYS A 122 16.17 6.45 -9.31
C LYS A 122 16.56 5.37 -8.31
N ALA A 123 15.85 4.24 -8.34
CA ALA A 123 15.88 3.32 -7.20
C ALA A 123 16.02 1.84 -7.59
N GLY A 124 15.90 1.50 -8.88
CA GLY A 124 15.89 0.13 -9.39
C GLY A 124 14.49 -0.44 -9.59
N LYS A 125 14.41 -1.73 -9.91
CA LYS A 125 13.16 -2.45 -10.17
C LYS A 125 12.36 -2.68 -8.88
N VAL A 126 11.10 -2.26 -8.87
CA VAL A 126 10.25 -2.17 -7.69
C VAL A 126 9.82 -3.56 -7.21
N ARG A 127 9.98 -3.86 -5.91
CA ARG A 127 9.47 -5.10 -5.31
C ARG A 127 8.05 -4.97 -4.76
N PHE A 128 7.61 -3.76 -4.44
CA PHE A 128 6.26 -3.48 -3.95
C PHE A 128 5.79 -2.13 -4.49
N PHE A 129 4.71 -2.14 -5.26
CA PHE A 129 4.14 -0.95 -5.88
C PHE A 129 2.72 -0.72 -5.35
N SER A 130 2.51 0.38 -4.63
CA SER A 130 1.17 0.80 -4.16
C SER A 130 0.59 1.84 -5.10
N ILE A 131 -0.63 1.60 -5.60
CA ILE A 131 -1.37 2.52 -6.47
C ILE A 131 -2.59 3.03 -5.69
N ASP A 132 -2.58 4.32 -5.34
CA ASP A 132 -3.65 5.05 -4.67
C ASP A 132 -3.80 6.47 -5.28
N GLY A 133 -3.76 6.53 -6.61
CA GLY A 133 -3.72 7.77 -7.39
C GLY A 133 -5.10 8.30 -7.78
N GLY A 134 -5.27 8.60 -9.06
CA GLY A 134 -6.55 9.03 -9.60
C GLY A 134 -7.56 7.89 -9.67
N HIS A 135 -8.85 8.21 -9.46
CA HIS A 135 -9.94 7.24 -9.52
C HIS A 135 -10.63 7.17 -10.88
N ALA A 136 -10.17 7.93 -11.89
CA ALA A 136 -10.68 7.78 -13.25
C ALA A 136 -10.02 6.57 -13.93
N LEU A 137 -10.76 5.90 -14.83
CA LEU A 137 -10.26 4.72 -15.53
C LEU A 137 -8.94 4.98 -16.26
N SER A 138 -8.79 6.15 -16.89
CA SER A 138 -7.55 6.54 -17.57
C SER A 138 -6.34 6.59 -16.63
N ASP A 139 -6.54 7.03 -15.40
CA ASP A 139 -5.49 7.15 -14.40
C ASP A 139 -5.06 5.76 -13.96
N VAL A 140 -6.03 4.90 -13.61
CA VAL A 140 -5.77 3.51 -13.20
C VAL A 140 -5.08 2.72 -14.30
N VAL A 141 -5.51 2.86 -15.56
CA VAL A 141 -4.84 2.21 -16.71
C VAL A 141 -3.40 2.69 -16.85
N SER A 142 -3.16 4.00 -16.74
CA SER A 142 -1.81 4.57 -16.83
C SER A 142 -0.92 4.11 -15.69
N ASP A 143 -1.41 4.16 -14.45
CA ASP A 143 -0.67 3.77 -13.24
C ASP A 143 -0.41 2.26 -13.22
N SER A 144 -1.36 1.43 -13.67
CA SER A 144 -1.17 -0.02 -13.85
C SER A 144 -0.04 -0.31 -14.83
N ARG A 145 0.01 0.43 -15.95
CA ARG A 145 1.09 0.32 -16.94
C ARG A 145 2.43 0.72 -16.34
N LEU A 146 2.48 1.83 -15.61
CA LEU A 146 3.69 2.32 -14.95
C LEU A 146 4.21 1.30 -13.92
N ALA A 147 3.33 0.76 -13.09
CA ALA A 147 3.66 -0.27 -12.12
C ALA A 147 4.19 -1.53 -12.80
N MET A 148 3.47 -2.07 -13.78
CA MET A 148 3.88 -3.29 -14.50
C MET A 148 5.27 -3.19 -15.13
N HIS A 149 5.61 -2.05 -15.74
CA HIS A 149 6.89 -1.89 -16.44
C HIS A 149 8.06 -1.54 -15.51
N SER A 150 7.80 -1.02 -14.30
CA SER A 150 8.82 -0.70 -13.29
C SER A 150 9.05 -1.83 -12.29
N LEU A 151 8.17 -2.83 -12.25
CA LEU A 151 8.21 -3.96 -11.33
C LEU A 151 9.38 -4.93 -11.58
N ALA A 152 9.94 -5.45 -10.50
CA ALA A 152 10.75 -6.67 -10.51
C ALA A 152 9.87 -7.90 -10.80
N ASP A 153 10.47 -9.01 -11.23
CA ASP A 153 9.70 -10.22 -11.55
C ASP A 153 8.95 -10.77 -10.33
N HIS A 154 9.58 -10.70 -9.17
CA HIS A 154 8.98 -11.07 -7.89
C HIS A 154 8.07 -9.98 -7.30
N GLY A 155 7.86 -8.85 -7.96
CA GLY A 155 7.19 -7.73 -7.32
C GLY A 155 5.68 -7.91 -7.14
N ILE A 156 5.12 -7.09 -6.26
CA ILE A 156 3.69 -7.02 -5.95
C ILE A 156 3.16 -5.67 -6.39
N ILE A 157 1.95 -5.65 -6.96
CA ILE A 157 1.17 -4.42 -7.16
C ILE A 157 -0.04 -4.48 -6.20
N ALA A 158 -0.22 -3.44 -5.41
CA ALA A 158 -1.36 -3.24 -4.54
C ALA A 158 -2.23 -2.11 -5.09
N PHE A 159 -3.44 -2.44 -5.54
CA PHE A 159 -4.42 -1.47 -6.02
C PHE A 159 -5.30 -1.04 -4.86
N ASP A 160 -5.37 0.24 -4.56
CA ASP A 160 -6.36 0.76 -3.64
C ASP A 160 -7.76 0.82 -4.23
N ASP A 161 -8.75 0.95 -3.36
CA ASP A 161 -10.14 1.20 -3.69
C ASP A 161 -10.81 0.23 -4.69
N THR A 162 -10.26 -0.97 -4.84
CA THR A 162 -10.88 -2.00 -5.67
C THR A 162 -12.19 -2.46 -5.01
N PHE A 163 -13.28 -2.51 -5.79
CA PHE A 163 -14.66 -2.76 -5.32
C PHE A 163 -15.22 -1.69 -4.38
N ASN A 164 -14.60 -0.52 -4.26
CA ASN A 164 -15.21 0.63 -3.59
C ASN A 164 -16.30 1.22 -4.50
N PRO A 165 -17.59 1.24 -4.08
CA PRO A 165 -18.66 1.77 -4.92
C PRO A 165 -18.57 3.28 -5.16
N ALA A 166 -17.74 4.02 -4.41
CA ALA A 166 -17.43 5.41 -4.71
C ALA A 166 -16.56 5.55 -5.97
N TRP A 167 -15.76 4.52 -6.28
CA TRP A 167 -14.74 4.52 -7.34
C TRP A 167 -14.89 3.30 -8.27
N PRO A 168 -16.04 3.16 -8.95
CA PRO A 168 -16.31 1.98 -9.77
C PRO A 168 -15.31 1.78 -10.91
N GLU A 169 -14.79 2.87 -11.48
CA GLU A 169 -13.79 2.85 -12.56
C GLU A 169 -12.48 2.16 -12.14
N VAL A 170 -12.11 2.22 -10.85
CA VAL A 170 -10.96 1.49 -10.32
C VAL A 170 -11.18 -0.02 -10.43
N THR A 171 -12.40 -0.47 -10.12
CA THR A 171 -12.75 -1.89 -10.23
C THR A 171 -12.69 -2.36 -11.68
N VAL A 172 -13.17 -1.53 -12.62
CA VAL A 172 -13.10 -1.80 -14.05
C VAL A 172 -11.64 -1.90 -14.50
N GLY A 173 -10.81 -0.90 -14.18
CA GLY A 173 -9.39 -0.87 -14.57
C GLY A 173 -8.58 -2.05 -14.03
N VAL A 174 -8.78 -2.44 -12.75
CA VAL A 174 -8.11 -3.60 -12.16
C VAL A 174 -8.55 -4.91 -12.83
N ALA A 175 -9.85 -5.06 -13.12
CA ALA A 175 -10.36 -6.23 -13.81
C ALA A 175 -9.84 -6.33 -15.25
N ASP A 176 -9.77 -5.20 -15.97
CA ASP A 176 -9.22 -5.13 -17.33
C ASP A 176 -7.73 -5.49 -17.33
N PHE A 177 -6.93 -4.89 -16.44
CA PHE A 177 -5.51 -5.22 -16.28
C PHE A 177 -5.28 -6.73 -16.07
N LEU A 178 -6.01 -7.35 -15.14
CA LEU A 178 -5.86 -8.78 -14.85
C LEU A 178 -6.33 -9.68 -16.00
N ARG A 179 -7.33 -9.26 -16.77
CA ARG A 179 -7.82 -10.02 -17.94
C ARG A 179 -6.88 -9.90 -19.13
N GLU A 180 -6.36 -8.71 -19.40
CA GLU A 180 -5.42 -8.44 -20.49
C GLU A 180 -4.07 -9.14 -20.24
N HIS A 181 -3.66 -9.26 -18.98
CA HIS A 181 -2.42 -9.91 -18.58
C HIS A 181 -2.64 -11.23 -17.83
N ALA A 182 -3.71 -11.95 -18.18
CA ALA A 182 -4.12 -13.17 -17.49
C ALA A 182 -3.09 -14.31 -17.59
N ASP A 183 -2.15 -14.29 -18.52
CA ASP A 183 -1.05 -15.25 -18.62
C ASP A 183 0.10 -14.92 -17.65
N THR A 184 0.18 -13.68 -17.19
CA THR A 184 1.34 -13.14 -16.48
C THR A 184 1.03 -12.78 -15.04
N PHE A 185 -0.12 -12.15 -14.76
CA PHE A 185 -0.50 -11.66 -13.44
C PHE A 185 -1.71 -12.40 -12.86
N ALA A 186 -1.74 -12.50 -11.53
CA ALA A 186 -2.85 -13.06 -10.78
C ALA A 186 -3.02 -12.33 -9.44
N ALA A 187 -4.27 -12.17 -9.01
CA ALA A 187 -4.58 -11.76 -7.65
C ALA A 187 -4.31 -12.91 -6.68
N PHE A 188 -3.81 -12.57 -5.47
CA PHE A 188 -3.57 -13.54 -4.40
C PHE A 188 -4.19 -13.13 -3.05
N CYS A 189 -4.43 -11.84 -2.84
CA CYS A 189 -5.06 -11.32 -1.63
C CYS A 189 -6.02 -10.18 -1.93
N MET A 190 -7.10 -10.10 -1.16
CA MET A 190 -8.05 -8.98 -1.16
C MET A 190 -8.39 -8.60 0.28
N THR A 191 -8.44 -7.30 0.55
CA THR A 191 -8.99 -6.76 1.80
C THR A 191 -10.31 -6.06 1.50
N LYS A 192 -10.75 -5.16 2.39
CA LYS A 192 -11.95 -4.36 2.14
C LYS A 192 -11.75 -3.38 0.98
N TYR A 193 -10.56 -2.81 0.84
CA TYR A 193 -10.28 -1.75 -0.11
C TYR A 193 -9.19 -2.13 -1.11
N LYS A 194 -8.27 -3.02 -0.76
CA LYS A 194 -7.11 -3.34 -1.61
C LYS A 194 -7.21 -4.69 -2.29
N THR A 195 -6.75 -4.73 -3.54
CA THR A 195 -6.46 -5.98 -4.27
C THR A 195 -4.97 -6.08 -4.54
N TYR A 196 -4.39 -7.23 -4.19
CA TYR A 196 -2.96 -7.49 -4.33
C TYR A 196 -2.73 -8.50 -5.44
N VAL A 197 -1.85 -8.14 -6.36
CA VAL A 197 -1.52 -8.96 -7.53
C VAL A 197 -0.02 -9.14 -7.64
N CYS A 198 0.39 -10.24 -8.26
CA CYS A 198 1.79 -10.55 -8.54
C CYS A 198 1.89 -11.33 -9.84
N ARG A 199 3.12 -11.55 -10.33
CA ARG A 199 3.32 -12.49 -11.43
C ARG A 199 2.95 -13.90 -10.99
N ARG A 200 2.38 -14.70 -11.89
CA ARG A 200 1.90 -16.06 -11.61
C ARG A 200 2.95 -16.97 -10.98
N ASP A 201 4.21 -16.84 -11.39
CA ASP A 201 5.34 -17.60 -10.85
C ASP A 201 5.56 -17.39 -9.34
N PHE A 202 5.07 -16.28 -8.79
CA PHE A 202 5.16 -15.93 -7.36
C PHE A 202 3.82 -16.04 -6.62
N HIS A 203 2.76 -16.53 -7.29
CA HIS A 203 1.41 -16.59 -6.70
C HIS A 203 1.37 -17.41 -5.43
N ASP A 204 1.85 -18.65 -5.46
CA ASP A 204 1.83 -19.54 -4.29
C ASP A 204 2.69 -18.98 -3.14
N LEU A 205 3.80 -18.31 -3.45
CA LEU A 205 4.63 -17.66 -2.43
C LEU A 205 3.82 -16.61 -1.66
N TYR A 206 3.16 -15.70 -2.38
CA TYR A 206 2.42 -14.60 -1.74
C TYR A 206 1.07 -15.03 -1.18
N TYR A 207 0.41 -16.01 -1.78
CA TYR A 207 -0.77 -16.64 -1.22
C TYR A 207 -0.47 -17.23 0.16
N ASN A 208 0.58 -18.06 0.27
CA ASN A 208 0.97 -18.68 1.54
C ASN A 208 1.50 -17.64 2.53
N ALA A 209 2.16 -16.57 2.07
CA ALA A 209 2.57 -15.45 2.93
C ALA A 209 1.39 -14.78 3.65
N ILE A 210 0.18 -14.83 3.09
CA ILE A 210 -1.04 -14.33 3.73
C ILE A 210 -1.71 -15.44 4.56
N ALA A 211 -1.83 -16.65 4.01
CA ALA A 211 -2.46 -17.79 4.68
C ALA A 211 -1.81 -18.10 6.03
N ASP A 212 -0.48 -18.09 6.06
CA ASP A 212 0.32 -18.54 7.20
C ASP A 212 0.74 -17.39 8.14
N ALA A 213 0.39 -16.14 7.80
CA ALA A 213 0.78 -14.98 8.59
C ALA A 213 0.06 -14.93 9.93
N SER A 214 0.81 -15.23 11.01
CA SER A 214 0.30 -15.16 12.38
C SER A 214 -0.29 -13.80 12.77
N ASP A 215 0.23 -12.70 12.22
CA ASP A 215 -0.27 -11.35 12.46
C ASP A 215 -1.64 -11.09 11.79
N LEU A 216 -2.06 -11.94 10.84
CA LEU A 216 -3.36 -11.89 10.16
C LEU A 216 -4.42 -12.82 10.78
N ASN A 217 -4.06 -13.63 11.78
CA ASN A 217 -5.01 -14.51 12.50
C ASN A 217 -6.14 -13.75 13.20
N ALA A 218 -5.98 -12.44 13.39
CA ALA A 218 -7.01 -11.58 13.96
C ALA A 218 -8.17 -11.30 12.98
N PHE A 219 -8.00 -11.61 11.70
CA PHE A 219 -9.00 -11.44 10.65
C PHE A 219 -9.56 -12.79 10.24
N GLU A 220 -10.81 -12.82 9.80
CA GLU A 220 -11.34 -14.01 9.17
C GLU A 220 -10.85 -14.05 7.73
N GLN A 221 -10.28 -15.20 7.37
CA GLN A 221 -9.73 -15.46 6.05
C GLN A 221 -10.72 -16.36 5.30
N THR A 222 -11.19 -15.91 4.15
CA THR A 222 -12.04 -16.69 3.26
C THR A 222 -11.33 -16.90 1.95
N GLU A 223 -11.17 -18.15 1.53
CA GLU A 223 -10.71 -18.45 0.17
C GLU A 223 -11.83 -18.15 -0.83
N THR A 224 -11.49 -17.46 -1.91
CA THR A 224 -12.38 -17.20 -3.03
C THR A 224 -11.60 -17.27 -4.35
N THR A 225 -12.30 -17.08 -5.45
CA THR A 225 -11.69 -16.97 -6.77
C THR A 225 -11.94 -15.60 -7.36
N PHE A 226 -10.91 -15.03 -8.00
CA PHE A 226 -11.04 -13.82 -8.80
C PHE A 226 -10.28 -14.02 -10.10
N LEU A 227 -11.01 -14.00 -11.22
CA LEU A 227 -10.47 -14.25 -12.56
C LEU A 227 -9.62 -15.54 -12.60
N ASP A 228 -10.24 -16.64 -12.15
CA ASP A 228 -9.68 -18.00 -12.10
C ASP A 228 -8.43 -18.18 -11.23
N SER A 229 -8.08 -17.19 -10.42
CA SER A 229 -6.97 -17.27 -9.46
C SER A 229 -7.51 -17.42 -8.04
N ARG A 230 -6.86 -18.25 -7.24
CA ARG A 230 -7.18 -18.38 -5.80
C ARG A 230 -6.77 -17.12 -5.07
N VAL A 231 -7.65 -16.60 -4.23
CA VAL A 231 -7.44 -15.36 -3.50
C VAL A 231 -7.86 -15.54 -2.05
N ILE A 232 -7.01 -15.11 -1.13
CA ILE A 232 -7.40 -14.96 0.28
C ILE A 232 -8.06 -13.61 0.46
N ARG A 233 -9.35 -13.64 0.80
CA ARG A 233 -10.08 -12.46 1.21
C ARG A 233 -10.02 -12.31 2.73
N LEU A 234 -9.41 -11.22 3.18
CA LEU A 234 -9.37 -10.84 4.59
C LEU A 234 -10.58 -9.96 4.92
N HIS A 235 -11.29 -10.31 5.98
CA HIS A 235 -12.34 -9.45 6.49
C HIS A 235 -12.26 -9.24 8.00
N ASN A 236 -12.57 -8.02 8.40
CA ASN A 236 -12.60 -7.64 9.80
C ASN A 236 -13.95 -8.09 10.40
N PRO A 237 -13.95 -8.95 11.44
CA PRO A 237 -15.18 -9.35 12.10
C PRO A 237 -15.97 -8.13 12.57
N ILE A 238 -17.29 -8.09 12.30
CA ILE A 238 -18.13 -6.90 12.54
C ILE A 238 -17.98 -6.35 13.96
N GLY A 239 -17.95 -7.23 14.97
CA GLY A 239 -17.77 -6.84 16.37
C GLY A 239 -16.42 -6.19 16.66
N ARG A 240 -15.33 -6.68 16.04
CA ARG A 240 -13.99 -6.09 16.17
C ARG A 240 -13.90 -4.75 15.47
N ARG A 241 -14.51 -4.63 14.28
CA ARG A 241 -14.57 -3.37 13.54
C ARG A 241 -15.37 -2.30 14.30
N MET A 242 -16.53 -2.65 14.86
CA MET A 242 -17.32 -1.72 15.68
C MET A 242 -16.54 -1.27 16.92
N LEU A 243 -15.83 -2.19 17.58
CA LEU A 243 -15.01 -1.88 18.75
C LEU A 243 -13.83 -0.97 18.38
N TYR A 244 -13.16 -1.24 17.27
CA TYR A 244 -12.07 -0.40 16.73
C TYR A 244 -12.56 1.02 16.40
N GLU A 245 -13.65 1.13 15.62
CA GLU A 245 -14.28 2.41 15.25
C GLU A 245 -14.72 3.20 16.49
N LEU A 246 -15.32 2.52 17.48
CA LEU A 246 -15.71 3.14 18.74
C LEU A 246 -14.50 3.68 19.51
N MET A 247 -13.40 2.92 19.57
CA MET A 247 -12.18 3.36 20.25
C MET A 247 -11.50 4.53 19.56
N ILE A 248 -11.49 4.57 18.23
CA ILE A 248 -10.98 5.75 17.49
C ILE A 248 -11.85 6.96 17.80
N ARG A 249 -13.18 6.84 17.66
CA ARG A 249 -14.12 7.95 17.87
C ARG A 249 -14.15 8.49 19.30
N THR A 250 -13.80 7.66 20.29
CA THR A 250 -13.78 8.04 21.72
C THR A 250 -12.41 8.53 22.19
N GLY A 251 -11.41 8.65 21.31
CA GLY A 251 -10.05 9.05 21.68
C GLY A 251 -9.25 7.96 22.43
N MET A 252 -9.79 6.74 22.52
CA MET A 252 -9.15 5.57 23.12
C MET A 252 -8.33 4.75 22.11
N GLY A 253 -7.83 5.38 21.05
CA GLY A 253 -7.04 4.74 19.98
C GLY A 253 -5.85 3.92 20.51
N ALA A 254 -5.24 4.35 21.62
CA ALA A 254 -4.15 3.63 22.30
C ALA A 254 -4.53 2.21 22.79
N TYR A 255 -5.82 1.92 23.02
CA TYR A 255 -6.32 0.59 23.40
C TYR A 255 -6.82 -0.23 22.21
N SER A 256 -6.96 0.40 21.03
CA SER A 256 -7.42 -0.26 19.79
C SER A 256 -6.52 -1.41 19.36
N GLU A 257 -5.25 -1.33 19.75
CA GLU A 257 -4.27 -2.40 19.60
C GLU A 257 -4.80 -3.76 20.11
N ARG A 258 -5.52 -3.79 21.25
CA ARG A 258 -5.98 -5.03 21.88
C ARG A 258 -7.03 -5.78 21.06
N VAL A 259 -7.68 -5.12 20.10
CA VAL A 259 -8.68 -5.73 19.21
C VAL A 259 -8.04 -6.73 18.25
N TYR A 260 -6.81 -6.44 17.83
CA TYR A 260 -6.07 -7.26 16.85
C TYR A 260 -5.00 -8.13 17.54
N ARG A 261 -5.20 -8.49 18.81
CA ARG A 261 -4.34 -9.47 19.52
C ARG A 261 -4.72 -10.89 19.17
#